data_AF-A0A2X1PXS2-F1
#
_entry.id   AF-A0A2X1PXS2-F1
#
_cell.length_a   1.000
_cell.length_b   1.000
_cell.length_c   1.000
_cell.angle_alpha   90.00
_cell.angle_beta   90.00
_cell.angle_gamma   90.00
#
_symmetry.space_group_name_H-M   'P 1'
#
loop_
_entity.id
_entity.type
_entity.pdbx_description
1 polymer ?
#
loop_
_entity_poly.entity_id
_entity_poly.type
_entity_poly.pdbx_seq_one_letter_code
_entity_poly.pdbx_strand_id
1 'polypeptide(L)'
;MAHSAPKAQKRETFSGRRAFILAAIGSAVGLGNIWRFPYTTYENGGGAFIIPYLIALLTAGIPLLFLDYAIGHRHRGGAPLSYRRVSPHFEVFGWWQMMVNVIIGLYYAVVLGWAASYTYFSFTGAWGR
;
A
#
# COMPACT_ATOMS: atom_id res chain seq x y z
N MET A 1 36.45 16.49 27.35
CA MET A 1 36.00 15.08 27.38
C MET A 1 34.97 14.90 26.28
N ALA A 2 35.17 13.90 25.43
CA ALA A 2 34.58 13.79 24.09
C ALA A 2 33.04 13.71 24.07
N HIS A 3 32.41 14.55 23.25
CA HIS A 3 31.01 14.39 22.84
C HIS A 3 30.93 13.16 21.93
N SER A 4 30.31 12.09 22.40
CA SER A 4 30.02 10.89 21.64
C SER A 4 29.13 11.26 20.44
N ALA A 5 29.69 11.22 19.22
CA ALA A 5 28.92 11.39 18.00
C ALA A 5 27.77 10.38 17.96
N PRO A 6 26.55 10.77 17.53
CA PRO A 6 25.42 9.85 17.46
C PRO A 6 25.78 8.74 16.46
N LYS A 7 25.82 7.48 16.94
CA LYS A 7 26.00 6.31 16.07
C LYS A 7 24.92 6.37 14.99
N ALA A 8 25.32 6.55 13.73
CA ALA A 8 24.41 6.51 12.60
C ALA A 8 23.72 5.13 12.61
N GLN A 9 22.45 5.10 12.99
CA GLN A 9 21.68 3.87 13.10
C GLN A 9 21.61 3.22 11.73
N LYS A 10 22.28 2.07 11.58
CA LYS A 10 22.30 1.31 10.34
C LYS A 10 20.87 0.85 10.08
N ARG A 11 20.28 1.35 8.99
CA ARG A 11 18.87 1.11 8.67
C ARG A 11 18.63 -0.39 8.47
N GLU A 12 17.61 -0.91 9.14
CA GLU A 12 17.13 -2.28 9.01
C GLU A 12 16.89 -2.60 7.52
N THR A 13 17.53 -3.66 7.04
CA THR A 13 17.35 -4.18 5.67
C THR A 13 16.58 -5.49 5.75
N PHE A 14 15.66 -5.72 4.81
CA PHE A 14 14.97 -7.00 4.71
C PHE A 14 15.97 -8.17 4.61
N SER A 15 15.70 -9.24 5.36
CA SER A 15 16.55 -10.45 5.44
C SER A 15 16.79 -11.13 4.08
N GLY A 16 15.95 -10.87 3.06
CA GLY A 16 16.21 -11.29 1.69
C GLY A 16 15.27 -10.68 0.64
N ARG A 17 15.68 -10.76 -0.64
CA ARG A 17 14.92 -10.24 -1.79
C ARG A 17 13.52 -10.85 -1.91
N ARG A 18 13.37 -12.14 -1.55
CA ARG A 18 12.08 -12.84 -1.55
C ARG A 18 11.12 -12.28 -0.51
N ALA A 19 11.59 -12.02 0.71
CA ALA A 19 10.79 -11.43 1.77
C ALA A 19 10.34 -10.00 1.41
N PHE A 20 11.20 -9.22 0.75
CA PHE A 20 10.84 -7.91 0.23
C PHE A 20 9.75 -7.99 -0.85
N ILE A 21 9.89 -8.89 -1.83
CA ILE A 21 8.90 -9.07 -2.89
C ILE A 21 7.56 -9.52 -2.30
N LEU A 22 7.56 -10.47 -1.36
CA LEU A 22 6.35 -10.94 -0.70
C LEU A 22 5.66 -9.84 0.11
N ALA A 23 6.41 -9.03 0.85
CA ALA A 23 5.87 -7.87 1.57
C ALA A 23 5.27 -6.84 0.60
N ALA A 24 5.92 -6.58 -0.53
CA ALA A 24 5.42 -5.67 -1.55
C ALA A 24 4.13 -6.19 -2.20
N ILE A 25 4.07 -7.48 -2.56
CA ILE A 25 2.86 -8.11 -3.11
C ILE A 25 1.74 -8.07 -2.07
N GLY A 26 2.02 -8.41 -0.81
CA GLY A 26 1.04 -8.35 0.27
C GLY A 26 0.51 -6.94 0.53
N SER A 27 1.33 -5.90 0.33
CA SER A 27 0.88 -4.51 0.39
C SER A 27 0.06 -4.07 -0.82
N ALA A 28 0.30 -4.67 -2.00
CA ALA A 28 -0.40 -4.33 -3.24
C ALA A 28 -1.75 -5.07 -3.38
N VAL A 29 -1.85 -6.28 -2.83
CA VAL A 29 -3.08 -7.08 -2.84
C VAL A 29 -3.90 -6.74 -1.60
N GLY A 30 -4.98 -5.99 -1.78
CA GLY A 30 -5.87 -5.58 -0.68
C GLY A 30 -7.32 -6.01 -0.86
N LEU A 31 -8.14 -5.70 0.16
CA LEU A 31 -9.58 -5.96 0.19
C LEU A 31 -10.34 -5.38 -1.02
N GLY A 32 -9.88 -4.25 -1.55
CA GLY A 32 -10.45 -3.66 -2.77
C GLY A 32 -10.38 -4.58 -4.00
N ASN A 33 -9.37 -5.45 -4.09
CA ASN A 33 -9.29 -6.42 -5.20
C ASN A 33 -10.33 -7.54 -5.06
N ILE A 34 -10.82 -7.78 -3.84
CA ILE A 34 -11.76 -8.87 -3.55
C ILE A 34 -13.19 -8.47 -3.91
N TRP A 35 -13.61 -7.23 -3.62
CA TRP A 35 -14.99 -6.80 -3.86
C TRP A 35 -15.13 -5.71 -4.92
N ARG A 36 -14.21 -4.73 -4.98
CA ARG A 36 -14.41 -3.52 -5.81
C ARG A 36 -14.10 -3.82 -7.26
N PHE A 37 -13.02 -4.57 -7.51
CA PHE A 37 -12.65 -4.96 -8.86
C PHE A 37 -13.74 -5.81 -9.55
N PRO A 38 -14.28 -6.88 -8.94
CA PRO A 38 -15.38 -7.64 -9.54
C PRO A 38 -16.64 -6.79 -9.75
N TYR A 39 -17.00 -5.96 -8.76
CA TYR A 39 -18.16 -5.08 -8.85
C TYR A 39 -18.07 -4.12 -10.04
N THR A 40 -16.95 -3.39 -10.17
CA THR A 40 -16.73 -2.46 -11.28
C THR A 40 -16.64 -3.19 -12.62
N THR A 41 -16.00 -4.37 -12.66
CA THR A 41 -15.94 -5.18 -13.87
C THR A 41 -17.34 -5.60 -14.31
N TYR A 42 -18.18 -6.05 -13.37
CA TYR A 42 -19.56 -6.45 -13.65
C TYR A 42 -20.40 -5.29 -14.22
N GLU A 43 -20.37 -4.11 -13.60
CA GLU A 43 -21.13 -2.94 -14.08
C GLU A 43 -20.67 -2.41 -15.44
N ASN A 44 -19.37 -2.55 -15.77
CA ASN A 44 -18.79 -1.99 -16.99
C ASN A 44 -18.67 -3.01 -18.14
N GLY A 45 -19.60 -3.96 -18.23
CA GLY A 45 -19.64 -4.94 -19.33
C GLY A 45 -18.86 -6.22 -19.08
N GLY A 46 -18.67 -6.59 -17.80
CA GLY A 46 -18.03 -7.84 -17.39
C GLY A 46 -16.62 -7.97 -17.94
N GLY A 47 -16.35 -9.10 -18.62
CA GLY A 47 -15.04 -9.41 -19.19
C GLY A 47 -14.50 -8.37 -20.19
N ALA A 48 -15.37 -7.58 -20.84
CA ALA A 48 -14.94 -6.54 -21.77
C ALA A 48 -14.15 -5.41 -21.08
N PHE A 49 -14.45 -5.13 -19.80
CA PHE A 49 -13.75 -4.12 -18.99
C PHE A 49 -12.26 -4.46 -18.76
N ILE A 50 -11.87 -5.73 -18.92
CA ILE A 50 -10.48 -6.16 -18.73
C ILE A 50 -9.55 -5.50 -19.76
N ILE A 51 -10.00 -5.27 -20.99
CA ILE A 51 -9.20 -4.66 -22.06
C ILE A 51 -8.76 -3.23 -21.69
N PRO A 52 -9.67 -2.27 -21.40
CA PRO A 52 -9.28 -0.93 -20.99
C PRO A 52 -8.54 -0.93 -19.65
N TYR A 53 -8.88 -1.84 -18.72
CA TYR A 53 -8.15 -2.00 -17.46
C TYR A 53 -6.68 -2.36 -17.69
N LEU A 54 -6.38 -3.32 -18.57
CA LEU A 54 -5.01 -3.70 -18.90
C LEU A 54 -4.25 -2.56 -19.59
N ILE A 55 -4.89 -1.83 -20.51
CA ILE A 55 -4.28 -0.67 -21.16
C ILE A 55 -3.91 0.40 -20.12
N ALA A 56 -4.82 0.74 -19.21
CA ALA A 56 -4.57 1.70 -18.15
C ALA A 56 -3.49 1.21 -17.17
N LEU A 57 -3.47 -0.08 -16.86
CA LEU A 57 -2.44 -0.69 -16.01
C LEU A 57 -1.05 -0.57 -16.64
N LEU A 58 -0.92 -0.89 -17.94
CA LEU A 58 0.36 -0.84 -18.64
C LEU A 58 0.85 0.58 -18.89
N THR A 59 -0.05 1.52 -19.18
CA THR A 59 0.32 2.90 -19.57
C THR A 59 0.40 3.88 -18.40
N ALA A 60 -0.39 3.70 -17.35
CA ALA A 60 -0.41 4.58 -16.19
C ALA A 60 0.05 3.86 -14.91
N GLY A 61 -0.48 2.66 -14.65
CA GLY A 61 -0.19 1.92 -13.42
C GLY A 61 1.28 1.57 -13.24
N ILE A 62 1.88 0.86 -14.21
CA ILE A 62 3.28 0.45 -14.15
C ILE A 62 4.22 1.67 -14.15
N PRO A 63 4.08 2.68 -15.03
CA PRO A 63 4.98 3.83 -15.03
C PRO A 63 4.94 4.64 -13.72
N LEU A 64 3.75 4.85 -13.14
CA LEU A 64 3.63 5.54 -11.85
C LEU A 64 4.28 4.74 -10.71
N LEU A 65 4.09 3.42 -10.69
CA LEU A 65 4.73 2.57 -9.69
C LEU A 65 6.26 2.58 -9.80
N PHE A 66 6.79 2.57 -11.04
CA PHE A 66 8.22 2.71 -11.27
C PHE A 66 8.76 4.07 -10.84
N LEU A 67 8.01 5.15 -11.07
CA LEU A 67 8.36 6.49 -10.62
C LEU A 67 8.45 6.56 -9.08
N ASP A 68 7.42 6.10 -8.38
CA ASP A 68 7.38 6.04 -6.92
C ASP A 68 8.54 5.18 -6.37
N TYR A 69 8.79 4.03 -6.99
CA TYR A 69 9.90 3.16 -6.61
C TYR A 69 11.26 3.83 -6.83
N ALA A 70 11.47 4.51 -7.96
CA ALA A 70 12.71 5.22 -8.26
C ALA A 70 12.98 6.37 -7.26
N ILE A 71 11.95 7.14 -6.91
CA ILE A 71 12.03 8.20 -5.90
C ILE A 71 12.36 7.60 -4.53
N GLY A 72 11.66 6.54 -4.12
CA GLY A 72 11.91 5.83 -2.86
C GLY A 72 13.32 5.22 -2.78
N HIS A 73 13.80 4.61 -3.87
CA HIS A 73 15.12 4.00 -3.94
C HIS A 73 16.25 5.03 -3.97
N ARG A 74 16.06 6.17 -4.66
CA ARG A 74 17.05 7.26 -4.73
C ARG A 74 17.19 8.00 -3.41
N HIS A 75 16.09 8.31 -2.74
CA HIS A 75 16.11 9.16 -1.56
C HIS A 75 16.17 8.39 -0.23
N ARG A 76 15.91 7.06 -0.26
CA ARG A 76 16.01 6.14 0.89
C ARG A 76 15.47 6.77 2.19
N GLY A 77 14.38 7.53 2.14
CA GLY A 77 13.76 8.25 3.27
C GLY A 77 12.33 7.76 3.51
N GLY A 78 11.62 8.34 4.49
CA GLY A 78 10.16 8.21 4.54
C GLY A 78 9.50 8.97 3.37
N ALA A 79 8.23 8.70 3.06
CA ALA A 79 7.51 9.37 1.95
C ALA A 79 7.69 10.91 1.95
N PRO A 80 7.36 11.64 3.04
CA PRO A 80 7.49 13.11 3.05
C PRO A 80 8.94 13.60 2.95
N LEU A 81 9.89 12.87 3.57
CA LEU A 81 11.31 13.24 3.55
C LEU A 81 11.98 12.96 2.19
N SER A 82 11.47 11.99 1.44
CA SER A 82 11.95 11.63 0.11
C SER A 82 11.46 12.64 -0.93
N TYR A 83 10.20 13.02 -0.85
CA TYR A 83 9.61 14.04 -1.72
C TYR A 83 10.20 15.44 -1.49
N ARG A 84 10.48 15.81 -0.24
CA ARG A 84 11.19 17.06 0.11
C ARG A 84 12.60 17.15 -0.50
N ARG A 85 13.30 16.01 -0.68
CA ARG A 85 14.63 15.95 -1.32
C ARG A 85 14.57 16.07 -2.85
N VAL A 86 13.41 15.85 -3.46
CA VAL A 86 13.18 16.10 -4.90
C VAL A 86 12.89 17.59 -5.10
N SER A 87 11.94 18.15 -4.35
CA SER A 87 11.69 19.59 -4.28
C SER A 87 10.84 19.93 -3.05
N PRO A 88 11.06 21.08 -2.40
CA PRO A 88 10.30 21.50 -1.23
C PRO A 88 8.79 21.66 -1.49
N HIS A 89 8.37 21.91 -2.74
CA HIS A 89 6.95 21.99 -3.09
C HIS A 89 6.27 20.61 -3.12
N PHE A 90 7.01 19.54 -3.39
CA PHE A 90 6.48 18.17 -3.40
C PHE A 90 6.39 17.57 -1.99
N GLU A 91 6.91 18.23 -0.95
CA GLU A 91 6.78 17.80 0.44
C GLU A 91 5.30 17.65 0.84
N VAL A 92 4.43 18.56 0.38
CA VAL A 92 2.97 18.52 0.61
C VAL A 92 2.35 17.25 0.03
N PHE A 93 2.82 16.80 -1.14
CA PHE A 93 2.34 15.58 -1.79
C PHE A 93 2.68 14.34 -0.94
N GLY A 94 3.89 14.29 -0.37
CA GLY A 94 4.28 13.20 0.53
C GLY A 94 3.48 13.16 1.84
N TRP A 95 3.16 14.32 2.42
CA TRP A 95 2.28 14.40 3.59
C TRP A 95 0.84 14.02 3.28
N TRP A 96 0.32 14.43 2.12
CA TRP A 96 -1.00 14.03 1.64
C TRP A 96 -1.11 12.51 1.47
N GLN A 97 -0.13 11.88 0.83
CA GLN A 97 -0.08 10.43 0.65
C GLN A 97 -0.09 9.70 2.01
N MET A 98 0.63 10.22 3.01
CA MET A 98 0.64 9.65 4.35
C MET A 98 -0.70 9.80 5.07
N MET A 99 -1.36 10.96 4.97
CA MET A 99 -2.70 11.16 5.54
C MET A 99 -3.73 10.21 4.92
N VAL A 100 -3.73 10.06 3.60
CA VAL A 100 -4.62 9.11 2.90
C VAL A 100 -4.38 7.69 3.39
N ASN A 101 -3.11 7.28 3.56
CA ASN A 101 -2.78 5.94 4.06
C ASN A 101 -3.31 5.69 5.48
N VAL A 102 -3.25 6.70 6.37
CA VAL A 102 -3.81 6.59 7.73
C VAL A 102 -5.32 6.41 7.70
N ILE A 103 -6.02 7.19 6.88
CA ILE A 103 -7.48 7.12 6.74
C ILE A 103 -7.90 5.74 6.20
N ILE A 104 -7.24 5.26 5.14
CA ILE A 104 -7.49 3.93 4.57
C ILE A 104 -7.20 2.83 5.60
N GLY A 105 -6.10 2.96 6.35
CA GLY A 105 -5.72 2.02 7.41
C GLY A 105 -6.79 1.92 8.51
N LEU A 106 -7.35 3.05 8.94
CA LEU A 106 -8.43 3.07 9.95
C LEU A 106 -9.69 2.37 9.43
N TYR A 107 -10.10 2.69 8.21
CA TYR A 107 -11.26 2.05 7.58
C TYR A 107 -11.05 0.53 7.45
N TYR A 108 -9.90 0.10 6.95
CA TYR A 108 -9.59 -1.33 6.81
C TYR A 108 -9.43 -2.05 8.16
N ALA A 109 -8.96 -1.38 9.22
CA ALA A 109 -8.91 -1.97 10.55
C ALA A 109 -10.30 -2.36 11.07
N VAL A 110 -11.31 -1.52 10.83
CA VAL A 110 -12.70 -1.83 11.20
C VAL A 110 -13.23 -3.03 10.42
N VAL A 111 -12.99 -3.07 9.10
CA VAL A 111 -13.43 -4.20 8.26
C VAL A 111 -12.74 -5.51 8.65
N LEU A 112 -11.44 -5.47 8.95
CA LEU A 112 -10.72 -6.64 9.47
C LEU A 112 -11.26 -7.07 10.84
N GLY A 113 -11.65 -6.13 11.69
CA GLY A 113 -12.33 -6.41 12.95
C GLY A 113 -13.64 -7.18 12.74
N TRP A 114 -14.47 -6.76 11.79
CA TRP A 114 -15.67 -7.52 11.42
C TRP A 114 -15.34 -8.91 10.86
N ALA A 115 -14.38 -9.01 9.96
CA ALA A 115 -13.96 -10.30 9.39
C ALA A 115 -13.46 -11.28 10.48
N ALA A 116 -12.70 -10.79 11.47
CA ALA A 116 -12.26 -11.57 12.61
C ALA A 116 -13.43 -12.03 13.48
N SER A 117 -14.39 -11.14 13.77
CA SER A 117 -15.61 -11.49 14.51
C SER A 117 -16.43 -12.55 13.78
N TYR A 118 -16.65 -12.41 12.46
CA TYR A 118 -17.36 -13.41 11.66
C TYR A 118 -16.62 -14.75 11.61
N THR A 119 -15.28 -14.73 11.56
CA THR A 119 -14.44 -15.93 11.62
C THR A 119 -14.63 -16.63 12.97
N TYR A 120 -14.61 -15.89 14.08
CA TYR A 120 -14.86 -16.44 15.41
C TYR A 120 -16.29 -17.00 15.54
N PHE A 121 -17.29 -16.29 15.02
CA PHE A 121 -18.68 -16.78 15.00
C PHE A 121 -18.87 -18.03 14.13
N SER A 122 -18.06 -18.19 13.08
CA SER A 122 -18.05 -19.39 12.24
C SER A 122 -17.54 -20.62 13.00
N PHE A 123 -16.52 -20.48 13.85
CA PHE A 123 -16.02 -21.58 14.69
C PHE A 123 -16.97 -21.93 15.85
N THR A 124 -17.66 -20.95 16.40
CA THR A 124 -18.60 -21.13 17.52
C THR A 124 -20.00 -21.55 17.08
N GLY A 125 -20.26 -21.63 15.76
CA GLY A 125 -21.56 -22.02 15.22
C GLY A 125 -22.70 -21.07 15.57
N ALA A 126 -22.39 -19.87 16.07
CA ALA A 126 -23.36 -18.86 16.50
C ALA A 126 -23.96 -18.06 15.34
N TRP A 127 -23.74 -18.50 14.09
CA TRP A 127 -24.47 -18.00 12.93
C TRP A 127 -25.93 -18.47 13.00
N GLY A 128 -26.80 -17.67 13.63
CA GLY A 128 -28.25 -17.88 13.63
C GLY A 128 -28.96 -17.85 14.99
N ARG A 129 -28.45 -17.17 16.02
CA ARG A 129 -29.23 -16.78 17.21
C ARG A 129 -29.24 -15.29 17.40
#